data_AF-A0A4R0E1X3-F1
#
_entry.id   AF-A0A4R0E1X3-F1
#
_cell.length_a   1.000
_cell.length_b   1.000
_cell.length_c   1.000
_cell.angle_alpha   90.00
_cell.angle_beta   90.00
_cell.angle_gamma   90.00
#
_symmetry.space_group_name_H-M   'P 1'
#
loop_
_entity.id
_entity.type
_entity.pdbx_description
1 polymer ?
#
loop_
_entity_poly.entity_id
_entity_poly.type
_entity_poly.pdbx_seq_one_letter_code
_entity_poly.pdbx_strand_id
1 'polypeptide(L)'
;MSPSDPKIYKCLLKREYWRICQLATTAEHKARIYKTKSGLTRKIKARPATDGLLPLGRSTIYDLVRKGDMPAPVKLSKRVSAWRTADLIEWLDSKQ
;
A
#
# COMPACT_ATOMS: atom_id res chain seq x y z
N MET A 1 19.88 -5.91 -16.23
CA MET A 1 19.19 -4.68 -15.77
C MET A 1 17.80 -4.66 -16.36
N SER A 2 16.81 -5.20 -15.66
CA SER A 2 15.41 -4.94 -16.02
C SER A 2 15.03 -3.66 -15.29
N PRO A 3 14.76 -2.54 -15.97
CA PRO A 3 14.35 -1.34 -15.28
C PRO A 3 12.95 -1.61 -14.72
N SER A 4 12.84 -1.83 -13.41
CA SER A 4 11.57 -1.58 -12.71
C SER A 4 11.07 -0.22 -13.21
N ASP A 5 9.78 -0.12 -13.54
CA ASP A 5 9.22 0.96 -14.34
C ASP A 5 9.92 2.31 -14.04
N PRO A 6 10.62 2.94 -15.01
CA PRO A 6 11.39 4.16 -14.76
C PRO A 6 10.51 5.29 -14.19
N LYS A 7 9.20 5.18 -14.42
CA LYS A 7 8.16 6.02 -13.83
C LYS A 7 8.04 5.85 -12.31
N ILE A 8 8.14 4.63 -11.77
CA ILE A 8 8.09 4.34 -10.33
C ILE A 8 9.30 4.96 -9.62
N TYR A 9 10.52 4.75 -10.11
CA TYR A 9 11.72 5.36 -9.52
C TYR A 9 11.67 6.89 -9.56
N LYS A 10 11.25 7.47 -10.70
CA LYS A 10 11.06 8.92 -10.81
C LYS A 10 10.01 9.45 -9.82
N CYS A 11 8.97 8.67 -9.52
CA CYS A 11 7.98 9.04 -8.53
C CYS A 11 8.53 8.91 -7.09
N LEU A 12 9.23 7.82 -6.78
CA LEU A 12 9.87 7.57 -5.48
C LEU A 12 10.80 8.70 -5.06
N LEU A 13 11.68 9.14 -5.97
CA LEU A 13 12.67 10.20 -5.74
C LEU A 13 12.07 11.59 -5.46
N LYS A 14 10.76 11.79 -5.65
CA LYS A 14 10.10 13.08 -5.33
C LYS A 14 9.99 13.35 -3.84
N ARG A 15 10.14 12.32 -3.00
CA ARG A 15 9.91 12.41 -1.55
C ARG A 15 10.92 11.54 -0.83
N GLU A 16 11.24 11.89 0.41
CA GLU A 16 12.11 11.08 1.28
C GLU A 16 11.33 9.98 2.01
N TYR A 17 10.05 10.25 2.35
CA TYR A 17 9.20 9.34 3.11
C TYR A 17 7.85 9.10 2.42
N TRP A 18 7.40 7.85 2.49
CA TRP A 18 6.15 7.38 1.89
C TRP A 18 5.23 6.80 2.94
N ARG A 19 3.99 7.30 3.02
CA ARG A 19 2.96 6.68 3.88
C ARG A 19 2.27 5.54 3.17
N ILE A 20 1.67 4.63 3.95
CA ILE A 20 0.94 3.48 3.43
C ILE A 20 -0.14 3.85 2.41
N CYS A 21 -0.87 4.96 2.62
CA CYS A 21 -1.91 5.42 1.69
C CYS A 21 -1.38 5.93 0.35
N GLN A 22 -0.08 6.22 0.26
CA GLN A 22 0.59 6.68 -0.96
C GLN A 22 1.28 5.52 -1.69
N LEU A 23 1.69 4.49 -0.93
CA LEU A 23 2.24 3.26 -1.50
C LEU A 23 1.16 2.35 -2.04
N ALA A 24 0.09 2.16 -1.28
CA ALA A 24 -0.91 1.14 -1.59
C ALA A 24 -1.93 1.60 -2.62
N THR A 25 -2.07 0.84 -3.71
CA THR A 25 -3.21 0.98 -4.62
C THR A 25 -4.42 0.28 -4.01
N THR A 26 -5.54 0.98 -3.89
CA THR A 26 -6.81 0.39 -3.44
C THR A 26 -7.75 0.34 -4.63
N ALA A 27 -8.24 -0.85 -4.98
CA ALA A 27 -9.26 -1.01 -6.01
C ALA A 27 -10.60 -0.39 -5.56
N GLU A 28 -11.42 -0.01 -6.54
CA GLU A 28 -12.78 0.47 -6.25
C GLU A 28 -13.60 -0.66 -5.59
N HIS A 29 -14.24 -0.34 -4.46
CA HIS A 29 -15.21 -1.22 -3.84
C HIS A 29 -16.60 -0.61 -3.94
N LYS A 30 -17.47 -1.24 -4.74
CA LYS A 30 -18.88 -0.86 -4.83
C LYS A 30 -19.61 -1.16 -3.52
N ALA A 31 -20.58 -0.31 -3.18
CA ALA A 31 -21.44 -0.55 -2.02
C ALA A 31 -22.21 -1.86 -2.22
N ARG A 32 -22.21 -2.72 -1.20
CA ARG A 32 -22.97 -3.97 -1.20
C ARG A 32 -23.79 -4.11 0.08
N ILE A 33 -25.00 -4.62 -0.06
CA ILE A 33 -25.90 -4.92 1.06
C ILE A 33 -26.08 -6.43 1.06
N TYR A 34 -25.84 -7.06 2.20
CA TYR A 34 -26.12 -8.49 2.38
C TYR A 34 -27.02 -8.71 3.59
N LYS A 35 -27.92 -9.68 3.43
CA LYS A 35 -28.81 -10.15 4.50
C LYS A 35 -28.16 -11.38 5.12
N THR A 36 -27.97 -11.38 6.44
CA THR A 36 -27.53 -12.59 7.15
C THR A 36 -28.69 -13.57 7.29
N LYS A 37 -28.40 -14.85 7.55
CA LYS A 37 -29.45 -15.87 7.81
C LYS A 37 -30.39 -15.51 8.97
N SER A 38 -29.93 -14.65 9.89
CA SER A 38 -30.67 -14.11 11.03
C SER A 38 -31.46 -12.84 10.73
N GLY A 39 -31.59 -12.42 9.46
CA GLY A 39 -32.35 -11.24 9.05
C GLY A 39 -31.64 -9.89 9.24
N LEU A 40 -30.41 -9.89 9.77
CA LEU A 40 -29.64 -8.66 9.95
C LEU A 40 -29.13 -8.14 8.60
N THR A 41 -29.45 -6.88 8.28
CA THR A 41 -28.96 -6.24 7.06
C THR A 41 -27.64 -5.53 7.34
N ARG A 42 -26.56 -5.92 6.65
CA ARG A 42 -25.26 -5.26 6.75
C ARG A 42 -24.98 -4.47 5.46
N LYS A 43 -24.76 -3.17 5.62
CA LYS A 43 -24.41 -2.25 4.52
C LYS A 43 -22.92 -1.96 4.54
N ILE A 44 -22.20 -2.38 3.51
CA ILE A 44 -20.80 -2.02 3.29
C ILE A 44 -20.77 -0.78 2.42
N LYS A 45 -20.13 0.29 2.92
CA LYS A 45 -19.96 1.56 2.19
C LYS A 45 -19.05 1.38 0.98
N ALA A 46 -19.31 2.16 -0.07
CA ALA A 46 -18.41 2.24 -1.20
C ALA A 46 -17.09 2.88 -0.78
N ARG A 47 -15.99 2.46 -1.42
CA ARG A 47 -14.69 3.11 -1.31
C ARG A 47 -14.17 3.41 -2.73
N PRO A 48 -13.78 4.65 -3.03
CA PRO A 48 -13.21 4.98 -4.33
C PRO A 48 -11.87 4.29 -4.53
N ALA A 49 -11.51 4.04 -5.79
CA ALA A 49 -10.16 3.60 -6.13
C ALA A 49 -9.16 4.70 -5.76
N THR A 50 -7.99 4.28 -5.27
CA THR A 50 -6.87 5.19 -5.02
C THR A 50 -5.65 4.62 -5.72
N ASP A 51 -5.08 5.37 -6.65
CA ASP A 51 -3.80 5.05 -7.28
C ASP A 51 -2.66 5.23 -6.28
N GLY A 52 -2.07 4.11 -5.87
CA GLY A 52 -0.85 4.07 -5.10
C GLY A 52 0.36 3.88 -6.01
N LEU A 53 1.55 4.07 -5.48
CA LEU A 53 2.79 3.81 -6.20
C LEU A 53 2.94 2.34 -6.57
N LEU A 54 2.55 1.43 -5.67
CA LEU A 54 2.65 -0.01 -5.86
C LEU A 54 1.27 -0.59 -6.21
N PRO A 55 1.19 -1.60 -7.08
CA PRO A 55 -0.05 -2.32 -7.39
C PRO A 55 -0.46 -3.29 -6.25
N LEU A 56 -0.19 -2.92 -4.99
CA LEU A 56 -0.44 -3.72 -3.81
C LEU A 56 -1.42 -3.02 -2.88
N GLY A 57 -2.32 -3.80 -2.28
CA GLY A 57 -3.22 -3.31 -1.25
C GLY A 57 -2.50 -3.04 0.07
N ARG A 58 -3.13 -2.24 0.93
CA ARG A 58 -2.57 -1.90 2.25
C ARG A 58 -2.29 -3.13 3.12
N SER A 59 -3.21 -4.09 3.13
CA SER A 59 -3.04 -5.35 3.86
C SER A 59 -1.86 -6.14 3.34
N THR A 60 -1.76 -6.28 2.02
CA THR A 60 -0.66 -7.00 1.37
C THR A 60 0.70 -6.41 1.72
N ILE A 61 0.83 -5.08 1.73
CA ILE A 61 2.06 -4.41 2.17
C ILE A 61 2.39 -4.78 3.63
N TYR A 62 1.43 -4.70 4.55
CA TYR A 62 1.68 -5.11 5.94
C TYR A 62 1.99 -6.59 6.09
N ASP A 63 1.39 -7.45 5.27
CA ASP A 63 1.69 -8.88 5.26
C ASP A 63 3.13 -9.13 4.77
N LEU A 64 3.60 -8.41 3.76
CA LEU A 64 4.99 -8.48 3.29
C LEU A 64 5.97 -7.97 4.35
N VAL A 65 5.64 -6.88 5.03
CA VAL A 65 6.43 -6.39 6.17
C VAL A 65 6.48 -7.44 7.29
N ARG A 66 5.36 -8.08 7.60
CA ARG A 66 5.29 -9.14 8.61
C ARG A 66 6.09 -10.37 8.21
N LYS A 67 6.14 -10.70 6.91
CA LYS A 67 6.97 -11.78 6.36
C LYS A 67 8.46 -11.43 6.32
N GLY A 68 8.83 -10.16 6.55
CA GLY A 68 10.20 -9.67 6.39
C GLY A 68 10.59 -9.49 4.92
N ASP A 69 9.65 -9.63 4.00
CA ASP A 69 9.89 -9.46 2.56
C ASP A 69 10.04 -7.99 2.18
N MET A 70 9.36 -7.08 2.88
CA MET A 70 9.35 -5.63 2.62
C MET A 70 9.94 -4.89 3.83
N PRO A 71 10.68 -3.79 3.63
CA PRO A 71 11.24 -3.00 4.73
C PRO A 71 10.17 -2.57 5.73
N ALA A 72 10.53 -2.55 7.01
CA ALA A 72 9.62 -2.10 8.07
C ALA A 72 9.43 -0.57 8.03
N PRO A 73 8.22 -0.07 8.31
CA PRO A 73 8.00 1.38 8.37
C PRO A 73 8.67 2.01 9.58
N VAL A 74 9.29 3.16 9.36
CA VAL A 74 9.86 4.03 10.40
C VAL A 74 8.77 4.93 10.99
N LYS A 75 8.75 5.09 12.32
CA LYS A 75 7.83 6.02 12.98
C LYS A 75 8.35 7.46 12.85
N LEU A 76 7.64 8.29 12.10
CA LEU A 76 7.90 9.74 12.00
C LEU A 76 7.32 10.51 13.18
N SER A 77 6.19 10.02 13.72
CA SER A 77 5.56 10.58 14.92
C SER A 77 4.77 9.51 15.67
N LYS A 78 4.18 9.87 16.81
CA LYS A 78 3.37 8.96 17.64
C LYS A 78 2.26 8.22 16.87
N ARG A 79 1.73 8.82 15.80
CA ARG A 79 0.62 8.26 15.00
C ARG A 79 0.98 7.98 13.54
N VAL A 80 2.18 8.38 13.09
CA VAL A 80 2.55 8.32 11.68
C VAL A 80 3.75 7.41 11.49
N SER A 81 3.54 6.35 10.72
CA SER A 81 4.59 5.47 10.22
C SER A 81 4.72 5.61 8.70
N ALA A 82 5.95 5.62 8.21
CA ALA A 82 6.28 5.80 6.81
C ALA A 82 7.52 4.99 6.43
N TRP A 83 7.69 4.72 5.15
CA TRP A 83 8.85 4.03 4.58
C TRP A 83 9.81 5.05 4.00
N ARG A 84 11.12 4.83 4.15
CA ARG A 84 12.12 5.65 3.48
C ARG A 84 12.18 5.28 2.02
N THR A 85 12.40 6.27 1.17
CA THR A 85 12.58 6.06 -0.26
C THR A 85 13.78 5.17 -0.55
N ALA A 86 14.88 5.32 0.18
CA ALA A 86 16.07 4.48 0.04
C ALA A 86 15.75 3.00 0.27
N ASP A 87 15.16 2.67 1.43
CA ASP A 87 14.77 1.29 1.76
C ASP A 87 13.82 0.66 0.71
N LEU A 88 12.90 1.47 0.16
CA LEU A 88 11.98 1.01 -0.89
C LEU A 88 12.70 0.74 -2.21
N ILE A 89 13.68 1.58 -2.57
CA ILE A 89 14.50 1.40 -3.78
C ILE A 89 15.33 0.14 -3.64
N GLU A 90 16.07 0.00 -2.53
CA GLU A 90 16.89 -1.20 -2.26
C GLU A 90 16.04 -2.47 -2.27
N TRP A 91 14.85 -2.41 -1.67
CA TRP A 91 13.90 -3.51 -1.70
C TRP A 91 13.44 -3.87 -3.11
N LEU A 92 13.03 -2.90 -3.92
CA LEU A 92 12.64 -3.11 -5.31
C LEU A 92 13.79 -3.71 -6.13
N ASP A 93 15.01 -3.21 -5.93
CA ASP A 93 16.22 -3.72 -6.59
C ASP A 93 16.53 -5.15 -6.14
N SER A 94 16.28 -5.51 -4.87
CA SER A 94 16.50 -6.88 -4.35
C SER A 94 15.52 -7.93 -4.88
N LYS A 95 14.34 -7.49 -5.33
CA LYS A 95 13.27 -8.37 -5.84
C LYS A 95 13.34 -8.53 -7.38
N GLN A 96 14.32 -7.89 -8.01
CA GLN A 96 14.63 -7.99 -9.44
C GLN A 96 15.51 -9.22 -9.73
#